data_AF-A0A2U3AKN1-F1
#
_entry.id   AF-A0A2U3AKN1-F1
#
_cell.length_a   1.000
_cell.length_b   1.000
_cell.length_c   1.000
_cell.angle_alpha   90.00
_cell.angle_beta   90.00
_cell.angle_gamma   90.00
#
_symmetry.space_group_name_H-M   'P 1'
#
loop_
_entity.id
_entity.type
_entity.pdbx_description
1 polymer ?
#
loop_
_entity_poly.entity_id
_entity_poly.type
_entity_poly.pdbx_seq_one_letter_code
_entity_poly.pdbx_strand_id
1 'polypeptide(L)'
;MMILSRKDVSKLKRLFKFLFMSSCVIAVIFGSTYVIFGDRYLPWVKKEIVYIGIHADDGIQQATTNHYYYETNGVTPQGKKRLVTFKSPQKMTKDVYLKLVLKGNYIVSSVVVEQRAMPNKVFNRLQ
;
A
#
# COMPACT_ATOMS: atom_id res chain seq x y z
N MET A 1 38.59 -24.48 25.79
CA MET A 1 38.69 -23.36 24.82
C MET A 1 38.81 -23.99 23.44
N MET A 2 37.72 -24.08 22.67
CA MET A 2 37.69 -24.82 21.41
C MET A 2 38.24 -23.93 20.29
N ILE A 3 39.47 -24.20 19.83
CA ILE A 3 40.12 -23.45 18.76
C ILE A 3 39.53 -23.97 17.44
N LEU A 4 38.73 -23.15 16.76
CA LEU A 4 38.17 -23.45 15.43
C LEU A 4 39.30 -23.76 14.44
N SER A 5 39.18 -24.88 13.71
CA SER A 5 40.16 -25.30 12.72
C SER A 5 40.23 -24.29 11.57
N ARG A 6 41.44 -24.07 11.03
CA ARG A 6 41.68 -23.16 9.88
C ARG A 6 40.80 -23.50 8.66
N LYS A 7 40.41 -24.77 8.51
CA LYS A 7 39.46 -25.25 7.49
C LYS A 7 38.01 -24.84 7.77
N ASP A 8 37.60 -24.75 9.03
CA ASP A 8 36.25 -24.34 9.41
C ASP A 8 36.07 -22.83 9.23
N VAL A 9 37.11 -22.04 9.54
CA VAL A 9 37.13 -20.60 9.28
C VAL A 9 37.03 -20.30 7.78
N SER A 10 37.68 -21.09 6.91
CA SER A 10 37.61 -20.88 5.45
C SER A 10 36.24 -21.28 4.87
N LYS A 11 35.63 -22.38 5.35
CA LYS A 11 34.25 -22.76 5.00
C LYS A 11 33.25 -21.70 5.46
N LEU A 12 33.39 -21.18 6.69
CA LEU A 12 32.53 -20.14 7.23
C LEU A 12 32.60 -18.85 6.41
N LYS A 13 33.81 -18.43 6.01
CA LYS A 13 33.99 -17.27 5.12
C LYS A 13 33.33 -17.47 3.76
N ARG A 14 33.38 -18.68 3.19
CA ARG A 14 32.68 -19.00 1.93
C ARG A 14 31.16 -18.96 2.11
N LEU A 15 30.64 -19.57 3.18
CA LEU A 15 29.21 -19.55 3.50
C LEU A 15 28.70 -18.12 3.67
N PHE A 16 29.43 -17.28 4.42
CA PHE A 16 29.08 -15.87 4.61
C PHE A 16 29.07 -15.11 3.28
N LYS A 17 30.06 -15.34 2.41
CA LYS A 17 30.07 -14.77 1.06
C LYS A 17 28.85 -15.22 0.24
N PHE A 18 28.48 -16.49 0.29
CA PHE A 18 27.28 -16.97 -0.42
C PHE A 18 26.00 -16.34 0.11
N LEU A 19 25.83 -16.27 1.44
CA LEU A 19 24.68 -15.63 2.07
C LEU A 19 24.57 -14.14 1.73
N PHE A 20 25.70 -13.44 1.73
CA PHE A 20 25.76 -12.03 1.34
C PHE A 20 25.37 -11.86 -0.13
N MET A 21 25.94 -12.66 -1.03
CA MET A 21 25.60 -12.61 -2.46
C MET A 21 24.13 -12.95 -2.72
N SER A 22 23.59 -13.98 -2.07
CA SER A 22 22.16 -14.31 -2.21
C SER A 22 21.27 -13.18 -1.68
N SER A 23 21.65 -12.54 -0.57
CA SER A 23 20.94 -11.39 -0.04
C SER A 23 20.94 -10.21 -1.01
N CYS A 24 22.06 -9.93 -1.68
CA CYS A 24 22.14 -8.88 -2.70
C CYS A 24 21.21 -9.16 -3.88
N VAL A 25 21.18 -10.41 -4.37
CA VAL A 25 20.28 -10.80 -5.48
C VAL A 25 18.82 -10.62 -5.08
N ILE A 26 18.44 -11.07 -3.88
CA ILE A 26 17.08 -10.88 -3.36
C ILE A 26 16.71 -9.40 -3.24
N ALA A 27 17.63 -8.56 -2.74
CA ALA A 27 17.42 -7.12 -2.63
C ALA A 27 17.22 -6.45 -4.00
N VAL A 28 17.99 -6.86 -5.03
CA VAL A 28 17.83 -6.33 -6.39
C VAL A 28 16.48 -6.74 -7.00
N ILE A 29 16.03 -7.98 -6.79
CA ILE A 29 14.73 -8.44 -7.30
C ILE A 29 13.59 -7.65 -6.66
N PHE A 30 13.58 -7.51 -5.33
CA PHE A 30 12.51 -6.76 -4.66
C PHE A 30 12.58 -5.26 -4.90
N GLY A 31 13.79 -4.69 -4.94
CA GLY A 31 14.01 -3.29 -5.25
C GLY A 31 13.51 -2.94 -6.65
N SER A 32 13.87 -3.73 -7.66
CA SER A 32 13.41 -3.52 -9.03
C SER A 32 11.89 -3.73 -9.16
N THR A 33 11.33 -4.74 -8.49
CA THR A 33 9.87 -4.96 -8.44
C THR A 33 9.13 -3.75 -7.85
N TYR A 34 9.65 -3.15 -6.77
CA TYR A 34 9.06 -1.96 -6.17
C TYR A 34 9.10 -0.75 -7.11
N VAL A 35 10.21 -0.54 -7.82
CA VAL A 35 10.32 0.58 -8.78
C VAL A 35 9.30 0.44 -9.91
N ILE A 36 9.05 -0.78 -10.40
CA ILE A 36 8.15 -1.01 -11.55
C ILE A 36 6.68 -1.08 -11.12
N PHE A 37 6.39 -1.76 -10.01
CA PHE A 37 5.01 -2.12 -9.62
C PHE A 37 4.54 -1.49 -8.30
N GLY A 38 5.40 -0.71 -7.64
CA GLY A 38 5.14 -0.16 -6.30
C GLY A 38 4.87 -1.26 -5.28
N ASP A 39 3.85 -1.04 -4.46
CA ASP A 39 3.48 -1.93 -3.35
C ASP A 39 2.70 -3.20 -3.77
N ARG A 40 2.28 -3.30 -5.03
CA ARG A 40 1.31 -4.30 -5.50
C ARG A 40 1.76 -5.74 -5.22
N TYR A 41 3.03 -6.05 -5.46
CA TYR A 41 3.55 -7.42 -5.37
C TYR A 41 4.49 -7.66 -4.19
N LEU A 42 4.76 -6.65 -3.36
CA LEU A 42 5.61 -6.83 -2.19
C LEU A 42 4.91 -7.74 -1.15
N PRO A 43 5.54 -8.85 -0.71
CA PRO A 43 4.89 -9.84 0.15
C PRO A 43 4.69 -9.35 1.59
N TRP A 44 5.54 -8.43 2.06
CA TRP A 44 5.45 -7.84 3.41
C TRP A 44 4.46 -6.68 3.52
N VAL A 45 3.97 -6.13 2.40
CA VAL A 45 2.97 -5.07 2.44
C VAL A 45 1.59 -5.70 2.65
N LYS A 46 1.02 -5.46 3.82
CA LYS A 46 -0.30 -5.97 4.17
C LYS A 46 -1.41 -5.20 3.45
N LYS A 47 -2.52 -5.89 3.19
CA LYS A 47 -3.75 -5.23 2.73
C LYS A 47 -4.40 -4.52 3.92
N GLU A 48 -4.84 -3.30 3.70
CA GLU A 48 -5.59 -2.50 4.67
C GLU A 48 -6.91 -2.01 4.08
N ILE A 49 -7.93 -1.90 4.92
CA ILE A 49 -9.23 -1.33 4.54
C ILE A 49 -9.24 0.12 5.00
N VAL A 50 -9.61 1.01 4.10
CA VAL A 50 -9.79 2.44 4.37
C VAL A 50 -11.11 2.90 3.80
N TYR A 51 -11.89 3.61 4.59
CA TYR A 51 -13.14 4.23 4.15
C TYR A 51 -12.88 5.71 3.87
N ILE A 52 -13.44 6.22 2.78
CA ILE A 52 -13.36 7.64 2.43
C ILE A 52 -14.76 8.18 2.16
N GLY A 53 -14.96 9.47 2.40
CA GLY A 53 -16.13 10.22 1.98
C GLY A 53 -15.76 11.23 0.90
N ILE A 54 -16.60 11.37 -0.12
CA ILE A 54 -16.48 12.39 -1.17
C ILE A 54 -17.42 13.54 -0.82
N HIS A 55 -16.89 14.58 -0.19
CA HIS A 55 -17.70 15.70 0.32
C HIS A 55 -17.76 16.90 -0.63
N ALA A 56 -16.88 16.93 -1.63
CA ALA A 56 -16.81 17.98 -2.62
C ALA A 56 -16.54 17.39 -3.99
N ASP A 57 -16.78 18.19 -5.02
CA ASP A 57 -16.52 17.83 -6.40
C ASP A 57 -15.06 18.17 -6.78
N ASP A 58 -14.14 17.78 -5.90
CA ASP A 58 -12.72 18.14 -5.87
C ASP A 58 -11.84 17.30 -6.80
N GLY A 59 -12.45 16.39 -7.56
CA GLY A 59 -11.77 15.57 -8.55
C GLY A 59 -11.10 16.42 -9.63
N ILE A 60 -9.77 16.40 -9.66
CA ILE A 60 -9.00 17.08 -10.70
C ILE A 60 -8.86 16.13 -11.89
N GLN A 61 -9.43 16.52 -13.03
CA GLN A 61 -9.27 15.76 -14.27
C GLN A 61 -7.84 15.93 -14.80
N GLN A 62 -7.12 14.82 -14.98
CA GLN A 62 -5.79 14.86 -15.56
C GLN A 62 -5.87 14.72 -17.09
N ALA A 63 -5.42 15.75 -17.80
CA ALA A 63 -5.53 15.84 -19.26
C ALA A 63 -4.87 14.67 -20.02
N THR A 64 -3.80 14.09 -19.47
CA THR A 64 -3.04 13.01 -20.12
C THR A 64 -3.70 11.64 -20.02
N THR A 65 -4.47 11.39 -18.97
CA THR A 65 -5.08 10.07 -18.72
C THR A 65 -6.59 10.08 -18.86
N ASN A 66 -7.21 11.26 -18.94
CA ASN A 66 -8.66 11.44 -18.90
C ASN A 66 -9.33 10.81 -17.66
N HIS A 67 -8.58 10.68 -16.56
CA HIS A 67 -9.08 10.21 -15.26
C HIS A 67 -9.18 11.39 -14.30
N TYR A 68 -10.13 11.30 -13.35
CA TYR A 68 -10.25 12.21 -12.22
C TYR A 68 -9.42 11.68 -11.05
N TYR A 69 -8.57 12.53 -10.50
CA TYR A 69 -7.77 12.24 -9.32
C TYR A 69 -8.35 12.95 -8.11
N TYR A 70 -8.39 12.22 -7.00
CA TYR A 70 -8.92 12.66 -5.72
C TYR A 70 -7.87 12.43 -4.66
N GLU A 71 -7.66 13.42 -3.80
CA GLU A 71 -6.81 13.31 -2.63
C GLU A 71 -7.65 13.62 -1.40
N THR A 72 -7.90 12.61 -0.57
CA THR A 72 -8.82 12.74 0.57
C THR A 72 -8.30 11.99 1.79
N ASN A 73 -8.75 12.42 2.96
CA ASN A 73 -8.47 11.75 4.21
C ASN A 73 -9.46 10.60 4.42
N GLY A 74 -8.97 9.39 4.35
CA GLY A 74 -9.69 8.19 4.74
C GLY A 74 -9.54 7.83 6.21
N VAL A 75 -10.39 6.92 6.66
CA VAL A 75 -10.45 6.42 8.02
C VAL A 75 -10.46 4.89 7.97
N THR A 76 -9.52 4.27 8.67
CA THR A 76 -9.46 2.82 8.87
C THR A 76 -10.58 2.33 9.80
N PRO A 77 -10.95 1.04 9.80
CA PRO A 77 -11.93 0.49 10.76
C PRO A 77 -11.63 0.82 12.23
N GLN A 78 -10.35 1.01 12.58
CA GLN A 78 -9.90 1.37 13.92
C GLN A 78 -10.03 2.88 14.23
N GLY A 79 -10.44 3.70 13.26
CA GLY A 79 -10.60 5.14 13.40
C GLY A 79 -9.34 5.97 13.13
N LYS A 80 -8.26 5.37 12.63
CA LYS A 80 -7.03 6.10 12.28
C LYS A 80 -7.20 6.79 10.92
N LYS A 81 -6.81 8.06 10.83
CA LYS A 81 -6.78 8.84 9.59
C LYS A 81 -5.65 8.37 8.67
N ARG A 82 -5.90 8.33 7.37
CA ARG A 82 -4.97 7.92 6.32
C ARG A 82 -5.21 8.80 5.10
N LEU A 83 -4.19 9.52 4.64
CA LEU A 83 -4.26 10.22 3.36
C LEU A 83 -4.28 9.19 2.22
N VAL A 84 -5.22 9.33 1.30
CA VAL A 84 -5.39 8.43 0.17
C VAL A 84 -5.56 9.23 -1.11
N THR A 85 -4.77 8.89 -2.12
CA THR A 85 -4.93 9.38 -3.48
C THR A 85 -5.52 8.27 -4.33
N PHE A 86 -6.67 8.52 -4.97
CA PHE A 86 -7.29 7.55 -5.86
C PHE A 86 -7.68 8.20 -7.19
N LYS A 87 -7.79 7.36 -8.23
CA LYS A 87 -8.25 7.78 -9.55
C LYS A 87 -9.55 7.11 -9.91
N SER A 88 -10.39 7.82 -10.64
CA SER A 88 -11.66 7.32 -11.18
C SER A 88 -11.79 7.70 -12.66
N PRO A 89 -12.35 6.82 -13.51
CA PRO A 89 -12.63 7.17 -14.90
C PRO A 89 -13.76 8.20 -15.05
N GLN A 90 -14.63 8.32 -14.04
CA GLN A 90 -15.75 9.26 -14.03
C GLN A 90 -15.71 10.14 -12.79
N LYS A 91 -16.25 11.35 -12.90
CA LYS A 91 -16.37 12.26 -11.78
C LYS A 91 -17.31 11.65 -10.73
N MET A 92 -16.82 11.52 -9.51
CA MET A 92 -17.57 10.99 -8.37
C MET A 92 -18.62 11.99 -7.92
N THR A 93 -19.82 11.49 -7.64
CA THR A 93 -20.91 12.31 -7.08
C THR A 93 -20.61 12.67 -5.62
N LYS A 94 -21.10 13.83 -5.19
CA LYS A 94 -21.02 14.28 -3.80
C LYS A 94 -21.77 13.32 -2.86
N ASP A 95 -21.32 13.25 -1.62
CA ASP A 95 -21.90 12.52 -0.50
C ASP A 95 -21.90 10.98 -0.67
N VAL A 96 -20.96 10.48 -1.48
CA VAL A 96 -20.70 9.05 -1.66
C VAL A 96 -19.58 8.59 -0.72
N TYR A 97 -19.77 7.41 -0.12
CA TYR A 97 -18.74 6.75 0.67
C TYR A 97 -18.15 5.58 -0.10
N LEU A 98 -16.83 5.44 -0.06
CA LEU A 98 -16.12 4.35 -0.71
C LEU A 98 -15.36 3.54 0.34
N LYS A 99 -15.43 2.22 0.20
CA LYS A 99 -14.53 1.27 0.86
C LYS A 99 -13.40 0.94 -0.09
N LEU A 100 -12.19 1.35 0.30
CA LEU A 100 -10.96 1.08 -0.42
C LEU A 100 -10.22 -0.09 0.23
N VAL A 101 -9.76 -1.02 -0.58
CA VAL A 101 -8.78 -2.04 -0.18
C VAL A 101 -7.44 -1.61 -0.73
N LEU A 102 -6.54 -1.21 0.16
CA LEU A 102 -5.20 -0.74 -0.19
C LEU A 102 -4.18 -1.83 0.10
N LYS A 103 -3.08 -1.82 -0.63
CA LYS A 103 -1.84 -2.52 -0.29
C LYS A 103 -0.73 -1.49 -0.35
N GLY A 104 -0.33 -0.95 0.80
CA GLY A 104 0.53 0.25 0.85
C GLY A 104 -0.22 1.45 0.27
N ASN A 105 0.30 2.03 -0.81
CA ASN A 105 -0.36 3.11 -1.56
C ASN A 105 -1.13 2.60 -2.80
N TYR A 106 -1.05 1.31 -3.11
CA TYR A 106 -1.75 0.73 -4.25
C TYR A 106 -3.21 0.39 -3.90
N ILE A 107 -4.15 0.89 -4.70
CA ILE A 107 -5.57 0.56 -4.56
C ILE A 107 -5.86 -0.75 -5.29
N VAL A 108 -6.18 -1.79 -4.51
CA VAL A 108 -6.56 -3.10 -5.03
C VAL A 108 -7.99 -3.08 -5.56
N SER A 109 -8.90 -2.45 -4.82
CA SER A 109 -10.31 -2.32 -5.20
C SER A 109 -10.96 -1.15 -4.48
N SER A 110 -11.95 -0.54 -5.14
CA SER A 110 -12.85 0.46 -4.58
C SER A 110 -14.29 0.01 -4.77
N VAL A 111 -15.12 0.15 -3.74
CA VAL A 111 -16.55 -0.20 -3.78
C VAL A 111 -17.35 0.89 -3.09
N VAL A 112 -18.45 1.32 -3.70
CA VAL A 112 -19.42 2.22 -3.07
C VAL A 112 -20.11 1.51 -1.92
N VAL A 113 -20.17 2.16 -0.76
CA VAL A 113 -20.81 1.60 0.43
C VAL A 113 -21.79 2.59 1.02
N GLU A 114 -22.88 2.07 1.59
CA GLU A 114 -23.83 2.87 2.34
C GLU A 114 -23.28 3.20 3.74
N GLN A 115 -23.78 4.29 4.33
CA GLN A 115 -23.41 4.71 5.69
C GLN A 115 -23.58 3.60 6.72
N ARG A 116 -24.67 2.85 6.63
CA ARG A 116 -25.02 1.77 7.57
C ARG A 116 -24.06 0.57 7.49
N ALA A 117 -23.34 0.41 6.38
CA ALA A 117 -22.36 -0.66 6.19
C ALA A 117 -20.98 -0.30 6.75
N MET A 118 -20.78 0.94 7.23
CA MET A 118 -19.54 1.40 7.84
C MET A 118 -19.59 1.25 9.36
N PRO A 119 -18.45 0.99 10.03
CA PRO A 119 -18.39 1.06 11.48
C PRO A 119 -18.72 2.47 11.97
N ASN A 120 -19.50 2.61 13.04
CA ASN A 120 -19.89 3.92 13.60
C ASN A 120 -18.69 4.85 13.87
N LYS A 121 -17.58 4.28 14.35
CA LYS A 121 -16.33 5.02 14.60
C LYS A 121 -15.72 5.64 13.34
N VAL A 122 -15.93 5.00 12.19
CA VAL A 122 -15.47 5.47 10.88
C VAL A 122 -16.38 6.61 10.42
N PHE A 123 -17.69 6.38 10.41
CA PHE A 123 -18.66 7.37 9.97
C PHE A 123 -18.55 8.70 10.73
N ASN A 124 -18.47 8.64 12.07
CA ASN A 124 -18.32 9.83 12.90
C ASN A 124 -17.02 10.62 12.67
N ARG A 125 -16.03 10.04 11.98
CA ARG A 125 -14.76 10.71 11.63
C ARG A 125 -14.69 11.16 10.17
N LEU A 126 -15.66 10.72 9.37
CA LEU A 126 -15.83 11.11 7.97
C LEU A 126 -16.90 12.21 7.80
N GLN A 127 -17.75 12.44 8.81
CA GLN A 127 -18.54 13.67 8.91
C GLN A 127 -17.64 14.87 9.19
#